data_AF-A0AA41V2S2-F1
#
_entry.id   AF-A0AA41V2S2-F1
#
_cell.length_a   1.000
_cell.length_b   1.000
_cell.length_c   1.000
_cell.angle_alpha   90.00
_cell.angle_beta   90.00
_cell.angle_gamma   90.00
#
_symmetry.space_group_name_H-M   'P 1'
#
loop_
_entity.id
_entity.type
_entity.pdbx_description
1 polymer ?
#
loop_
_entity_poly.entity_id
_entity_poly.type
_entity_poly.pdbx_seq_one_letter_code
_entity_poly.pdbx_strand_id
1 'polypeptide(L)'
;KKLPFSFAPNDDRNLPDISLGLYDDVVVFDHIEKKIYVVHWERLDHYVSIEKAYKDGMHKLENLASKVFNIEPPRLLAGIVNSITQHVASASKLASSMEPEEYKDAVVKAKEHIIAGDIFQIVLSQRFERRTFADPFEVYRALRVVNPSPYLSYMQARGCILAASSPEILTRVKK
;
A
#
# COMPACT_ATOMS: atom_id res chain seq x y z
N LYS A 1 -0.31 24.14 25.71
CA LYS A 1 -0.03 23.07 26.71
C LYS A 1 -0.03 21.75 25.92
N LYS A 2 1.04 20.94 25.96
CA LYS A 2 1.04 19.66 25.22
C LYS A 2 0.00 18.73 25.86
N LEU A 3 -0.82 18.07 25.05
CA LEU A 3 -1.74 17.05 25.54
C LEU A 3 -0.92 15.86 26.06
N PRO A 4 -1.21 15.33 27.26
CA PRO A 4 -0.55 14.13 27.75
C PRO A 4 -0.88 12.93 26.88
N PHE A 5 0.05 11.97 26.78
CA PHE A 5 -0.17 10.72 26.03
C PHE A 5 -1.36 9.91 26.55
N SER A 6 -1.73 10.06 27.82
CA SER A 6 -2.94 9.43 28.40
C SER A 6 -4.25 9.86 27.75
N PHE A 7 -4.25 10.94 26.95
CA PHE A 7 -5.40 11.41 26.15
C PHE A 7 -5.34 10.94 24.70
N ALA A 8 -4.32 10.17 24.30
CA ALA A 8 -4.25 9.61 22.96
C ALA A 8 -5.43 8.64 22.74
N PRO A 9 -6.01 8.59 21.53
CA PRO A 9 -6.97 7.55 21.17
C PRO A 9 -6.38 6.16 21.35
N ASN A 10 -7.24 5.18 21.64
CA ASN A 10 -6.83 3.79 21.74
C ASN A 10 -6.25 3.28 20.41
N ASP A 11 -5.09 2.62 20.45
CA ASP A 11 -4.54 1.92 19.29
C ASP A 11 -5.18 0.54 19.18
N ASP A 12 -6.14 0.42 18.28
CA ASP A 12 -6.90 -0.80 18.05
C ASP A 12 -6.34 -1.67 16.92
N ARG A 13 -5.36 -1.17 16.15
CA ARG A 13 -4.76 -1.95 15.04
C ARG A 13 -3.39 -2.52 15.40
N ASN A 14 -2.71 -1.96 16.40
CA ASN A 14 -1.39 -2.41 16.85
C ASN A 14 -0.40 -2.55 15.66
N LEU A 15 -0.47 -1.61 14.72
CA LEU A 15 0.42 -1.57 13.57
C LEU A 15 1.73 -0.87 13.97
N PRO A 16 2.87 -1.25 13.38
CA PRO A 16 4.10 -0.51 13.60
C PRO A 16 3.96 0.92 13.07
N ASP A 17 4.53 1.89 13.78
CA ASP A 17 4.59 3.29 13.34
C ASP A 17 5.29 3.43 11.97
N ILE A 18 6.31 2.60 11.74
CA ILE A 18 7.10 2.56 10.50
C ILE A 18 7.38 1.11 10.11
N SER A 19 7.11 0.76 8.85
CA SER A 19 7.46 -0.53 8.24
C SER A 19 8.23 -0.29 6.93
N LEU A 20 9.50 -0.70 6.89
CA LEU A 20 10.39 -0.54 5.74
C LEU A 20 10.86 -1.91 5.25
N GLY A 21 10.93 -2.07 3.93
CA GLY A 21 11.51 -3.24 3.27
C GLY A 21 12.83 -2.86 2.59
N LEU A 22 13.86 -3.69 2.78
CA LEU A 22 15.08 -3.66 1.97
C LEU A 22 14.98 -4.79 0.95
N TYR A 23 15.05 -4.43 -0.34
CA TYR A 23 14.87 -5.36 -1.44
C TYR A 23 16.17 -5.46 -2.24
N ASP A 24 16.72 -6.66 -2.30
CA ASP A 24 17.87 -6.96 -3.16
C ASP A 24 17.44 -7.18 -4.61
N ASP A 25 16.23 -7.71 -4.80
CA ASP A 25 15.63 -8.00 -6.10
C ASP A 25 14.61 -6.94 -6.49
N VAL A 26 14.80 -6.29 -7.65
CA VAL A 26 13.88 -5.28 -8.18
C VAL A 26 13.63 -5.54 -9.66
N VAL A 27 12.35 -5.53 -10.06
CA VAL A 27 11.93 -5.58 -11.47
C VAL A 27 11.27 -4.25 -11.82
N VAL A 28 11.85 -3.52 -12.77
CA VAL A 28 11.35 -2.22 -13.22
C VAL A 28 10.71 -2.38 -14.60
N PHE A 29 9.44 -2.02 -14.71
CA PHE A 29 8.70 -2.00 -15.97
C PHE A 29 8.72 -0.58 -16.54
N ASP A 30 9.53 -0.36 -17.58
CA ASP A 30 9.46 0.87 -18.35
C ASP A 30 8.40 0.72 -19.45
N HIS A 31 7.22 1.29 -19.20
CA HIS A 31 6.11 1.24 -20.13
C HIS A 31 6.28 2.13 -21.35
N ILE A 32 7.20 3.11 -21.33
CA ILE A 32 7.48 4.01 -22.46
C ILE A 32 8.42 3.28 -23.42
N GLU A 33 9.56 2.80 -22.94
CA GLU A 33 10.56 2.10 -23.76
C GLU A 33 10.20 0.63 -24.06
N LYS A 34 9.15 0.10 -23.42
CA LYS A 34 8.77 -1.33 -23.49
C LYS A 34 9.89 -2.25 -23.05
N LYS A 35 10.64 -1.84 -22.02
CA LYS A 35 11.73 -2.62 -21.44
C LYS A 35 11.40 -3.06 -20.02
N ILE A 36 11.99 -4.19 -19.64
CA ILE A 36 11.99 -4.67 -18.27
C ILE A 36 13.45 -4.69 -17.80
N TYR A 37 13.73 -4.00 -16.72
CA TYR A 37 15.02 -4.08 -16.04
C TYR A 37 14.90 -5.03 -14.87
N VAL A 38 15.76 -6.04 -14.84
CA VAL A 38 15.89 -6.96 -13.71
C VAL A 38 17.17 -6.59 -12.99
N VAL A 39 17.06 -6.22 -11.72
CA VAL A 39 18.17 -5.74 -10.89
C VAL A 39 18.28 -6.64 -9.68
N HIS A 40 19.51 -7.11 -9.42
CA HIS A 40 19.86 -7.83 -8.21
C HIS A 40 21.02 -7.10 -7.53
N TRP A 41 20.87 -6.83 -6.23
CA TRP A 41 21.89 -6.21 -5.40
C TRP A 41 22.60 -7.26 -4.53
N GLU A 42 23.93 -7.25 -4.55
CA GLU A 42 24.75 -8.12 -3.71
C GLU A 42 25.42 -7.35 -2.58
N ARG A 43 25.44 -7.99 -1.41
CA ARG A 43 26.11 -7.49 -0.22
C ARG A 43 27.50 -8.08 -0.10
N LEU A 44 28.51 -7.31 -0.57
CA LEU A 44 29.90 -7.77 -0.65
C LEU A 44 30.50 -8.17 0.70
N ASP A 45 30.01 -7.60 1.80
CA ASP A 45 30.42 -7.92 3.17
C ASP A 45 30.09 -9.36 3.59
N HIS A 46 29.24 -10.07 2.84
CA HIS A 46 28.92 -11.47 3.08
C HIS A 46 29.83 -12.47 2.34
N TYR A 47 30.79 -11.99 1.55
CA TYR A 47 31.63 -12.83 0.70
C TYR A 47 33.12 -12.70 1.03
N VAL A 48 33.84 -13.80 0.85
CA VAL A 48 35.29 -13.88 1.07
C VAL A 48 36.08 -13.28 -0.10
N SER A 49 35.48 -13.21 -1.30
CA SER A 49 36.08 -12.57 -2.48
C SER A 49 35.01 -11.96 -3.38
N ILE A 50 35.42 -10.96 -4.17
CA ILE A 50 34.53 -10.24 -5.10
C ILE A 50 34.08 -11.17 -6.23
N GLU A 51 34.96 -12.06 -6.69
CA GLU A 51 34.67 -13.02 -7.77
C GLU A 51 33.54 -13.96 -7.38
N LYS A 52 33.51 -14.41 -6.12
CA LYS A 52 32.43 -15.26 -5.62
C LYS A 52 31.11 -14.50 -5.54
N ALA A 53 31.13 -13.29 -4.99
CA ALA A 53 29.95 -12.43 -4.91
C ALA A 53 29.35 -12.17 -6.30
N TYR A 54 30.21 -11.87 -7.28
CA TYR A 54 29.78 -11.65 -8.66
C TYR A 54 29.14 -12.90 -9.27
N LYS A 55 29.76 -14.08 -9.12
CA LYS A 55 29.22 -15.33 -9.66
C LYS A 55 27.87 -15.68 -9.03
N ASP A 56 27.74 -15.56 -7.72
CA ASP A 56 26.50 -15.86 -7.01
C ASP A 56 25.40 -14.86 -7.37
N GLY A 57 25.73 -13.58 -7.49
CA GLY A 57 24.82 -12.53 -7.93
C GLY A 57 24.33 -12.73 -9.36
N MET A 58 25.22 -13.13 -10.29
CA MET A 58 24.84 -13.46 -11.67
C MET A 58 23.87 -14.64 -11.71
N HIS A 59 24.09 -15.69 -10.93
CA HIS A 59 23.16 -16.81 -10.83
C HIS A 59 21.79 -16.39 -10.27
N LYS A 60 21.75 -15.55 -9.23
CA LYS A 60 20.48 -15.02 -8.69
C LYS A 60 19.75 -14.15 -9.71
N LEU A 61 20.48 -13.31 -10.45
CA LEU A 61 19.95 -12.47 -11.51
C LEU A 61 19.36 -13.30 -12.65
N GLU A 62 20.06 -14.33 -13.12
CA GLU A 62 19.57 -15.28 -14.13
C GLU A 62 18.30 -16.00 -13.66
N ASN A 63 18.28 -16.43 -12.39
CA ASN A 63 17.11 -17.06 -11.79
C ASN A 63 15.92 -16.10 -11.70
N LEU A 64 16.14 -14.84 -11.32
CA LEU A 64 15.08 -13.82 -11.27
C LEU A 64 14.57 -13.51 -12.69
N ALA A 65 15.47 -13.33 -13.65
CA ALA A 65 15.13 -13.08 -15.04
C ALA A 65 14.32 -14.25 -15.63
N SER A 66 14.72 -15.49 -15.37
CA SER A 66 13.97 -16.67 -15.85
C SER A 66 12.55 -16.73 -15.29
N LYS A 67 12.31 -16.30 -14.04
CA LYS A 67 10.95 -16.18 -13.48
C LYS A 67 10.11 -15.12 -14.18
N VAL A 68 10.72 -14.08 -14.75
CA VAL A 68 10.01 -13.04 -15.52
C VAL A 68 9.69 -13.52 -16.93
N PHE A 69 10.58 -14.28 -17.56
CA PHE A 69 10.41 -14.79 -18.92
C PHE A 69 9.56 -16.06 -19.01
N ASN A 70 9.72 -16.99 -18.07
CA ASN A 70 9.12 -18.32 -18.08
C ASN A 70 7.79 -18.40 -17.32
N ILE A 71 7.08 -17.28 -17.25
CA ILE A 71 5.72 -17.30 -16.70
C ILE A 71 4.85 -17.99 -17.75
N GLU A 72 4.28 -19.15 -17.43
CA GLU A 72 2.97 -19.47 -18.00
C GLU A 72 2.02 -18.45 -17.35
N PRO A 73 1.64 -17.37 -18.05
CA PRO A 73 0.81 -16.36 -17.42
C PRO A 73 -0.43 -17.11 -16.95
N PRO A 74 -0.81 -17.04 -15.65
CA PRO A 74 -2.17 -17.41 -15.31
C PRO A 74 -3.04 -16.62 -16.29
N ARG A 75 -4.02 -17.29 -16.93
CA ARG A 75 -4.98 -16.64 -17.83
C ARG A 75 -5.82 -15.65 -17.01
N LEU A 76 -5.21 -14.56 -16.59
CA LEU A 76 -5.83 -13.45 -15.93
C LEU A 76 -6.35 -12.59 -17.06
N LEU A 77 -7.65 -12.73 -17.32
CA LEU A 77 -8.37 -11.91 -18.28
C LEU A 77 -7.97 -10.44 -18.10
N ALA A 78 -7.60 -9.79 -19.21
CA ALA A 78 -7.33 -8.37 -19.22
C ALA A 78 -8.55 -7.63 -18.64
N GLY A 79 -8.41 -7.09 -17.43
CA GLY A 79 -9.36 -6.15 -16.84
C GLY A 79 -10.82 -6.57 -16.77
N ILE A 80 -11.17 -7.86 -16.82
CA ILE A 80 -12.51 -8.28 -16.38
C ILE A 80 -12.40 -8.48 -14.88
N VAL A 81 -12.81 -7.47 -14.11
CA VAL A 81 -13.31 -7.73 -12.77
C VAL A 81 -14.50 -8.65 -13.02
N ASN A 82 -14.31 -9.96 -12.90
CA ASN A 82 -15.43 -10.88 -12.80
C ASN A 82 -16.23 -10.27 -11.66
N SER A 83 -17.40 -9.71 -12.00
CA SER A 83 -18.28 -9.15 -11.00
C SER A 83 -18.31 -10.17 -9.88
N ILE A 84 -18.06 -9.75 -8.65
CA ILE A 84 -18.02 -10.62 -7.47
C ILE A 84 -19.44 -11.21 -7.23
N THR A 85 -20.30 -11.29 -8.24
CA THR A 85 -21.69 -11.71 -8.24
C THR A 85 -21.91 -13.18 -7.90
N GLN A 86 -20.90 -14.04 -7.89
CA GLN A 86 -21.10 -15.44 -7.47
C GLN A 86 -20.82 -15.71 -5.98
N HIS A 87 -20.18 -14.79 -5.26
CA HIS A 87 -19.96 -14.87 -3.80
C HIS A 87 -20.33 -13.58 -3.05
N VAL A 88 -21.32 -12.80 -3.53
CA VAL A 88 -21.90 -11.68 -2.76
C VAL A 88 -22.65 -12.16 -1.50
N ALA A 89 -22.85 -13.47 -1.34
CA ALA A 89 -23.73 -14.05 -0.34
C ALA A 89 -23.28 -13.92 1.14
N SER A 90 -22.13 -13.30 1.47
CA SER A 90 -21.75 -13.14 2.89
C SER A 90 -20.85 -11.95 3.22
N ALA A 91 -20.70 -10.97 2.34
CA ALA A 91 -19.88 -9.80 2.65
C ALA A 91 -20.58 -8.94 3.72
N SER A 92 -19.99 -8.88 4.91
CA SER A 92 -20.53 -8.21 6.11
C SER A 92 -20.98 -6.76 5.86
N LYS A 93 -21.85 -6.24 6.73
CA LYS A 93 -22.24 -4.83 6.70
C LYS A 93 -20.99 -3.95 6.88
N LEU A 94 -20.95 -2.83 6.16
CA LEU A 94 -19.94 -1.80 6.36
C LEU A 94 -20.08 -1.25 7.79
N ALA A 95 -19.04 -1.36 8.59
CA ALA A 95 -18.94 -0.77 9.91
C ALA A 95 -18.18 0.56 9.81
N SER A 96 -18.55 1.53 10.64
CA SER A 96 -17.85 2.81 10.80
C SER A 96 -17.25 2.87 12.20
N SER A 97 -16.12 3.55 12.36
CA SER A 97 -15.54 3.83 13.68
C SER A 97 -16.29 4.90 14.46
N MET A 98 -17.22 5.60 13.82
CA MET A 98 -18.03 6.69 14.39
C MET A 98 -19.44 6.65 13.82
N GLU A 99 -20.43 7.03 14.62
CA GLU A 99 -21.79 7.24 14.13
C GLU A 99 -21.86 8.53 13.29
N PRO A 100 -22.78 8.62 12.31
CA PRO A 100 -22.88 9.79 11.45
C PRO A 100 -23.08 11.12 12.19
N GLU A 101 -23.80 11.10 13.31
CA GLU A 101 -24.05 12.31 14.10
C GLU A 101 -22.80 12.75 14.88
N GLU A 102 -22.01 11.80 15.40
CA GLU A 102 -20.76 12.10 16.08
C GLU A 102 -19.77 12.80 15.14
N TYR A 103 -19.71 12.38 13.88
CA TYR A 103 -18.86 13.04 12.89
C TYR A 103 -19.34 14.47 12.56
N LYS A 104 -20.67 14.69 12.46
CA LYS A 104 -21.22 16.04 12.26
C LYS A 104 -20.94 16.95 13.45
N ASP A 105 -21.10 16.45 14.66
CA ASP A 105 -20.79 17.18 15.89
C ASP A 105 -19.31 17.55 15.95
N ALA A 106 -18.41 16.64 15.56
CA ALA A 106 -16.98 16.92 15.45
C ALA A 106 -16.69 18.03 14.43
N VAL A 107 -17.41 18.07 13.29
CA VAL A 107 -17.31 19.15 12.30
C VAL A 107 -17.81 20.48 12.88
N VAL A 108 -18.92 20.50 13.61
CA VAL A 108 -19.43 21.73 14.25
C VAL A 108 -18.42 22.27 15.25
N LYS A 109 -17.90 21.42 16.15
CA LYS A 109 -16.85 21.79 17.11
C LYS A 109 -15.59 22.33 16.43
N ALA A 110 -15.15 21.69 15.35
CA ALA A 110 -14.03 22.18 14.57
C ALA A 110 -14.28 23.60 14.02
N LYS A 111 -15.50 23.89 13.54
CA LYS A 111 -15.87 25.23 13.06
C LYS A 111 -15.88 26.27 14.18
N GLU A 112 -16.33 25.90 15.38
CA GLU A 112 -16.29 26.77 16.55
C GLU A 112 -14.85 27.16 16.90
N HIS A 113 -13.92 26.20 16.91
CA HIS A 113 -12.49 26.46 17.12
C HIS A 113 -11.89 27.35 16.02
N ILE A 114 -12.32 27.21 14.76
CA ILE A 114 -11.89 28.08 13.67
C ILE A 114 -12.37 29.52 13.90
N ILE A 115 -13.65 29.70 14.27
CA ILE A 115 -14.25 31.02 14.53
C ILE A 115 -13.60 31.69 15.76
N ALA A 116 -13.31 30.92 16.79
CA ALA A 116 -12.61 31.40 17.98
C ALA A 116 -11.15 31.82 17.70
N GLY A 117 -10.60 31.43 16.54
CA GLY A 117 -9.21 31.73 16.15
C GLY A 117 -8.19 30.74 16.69
N ASP A 118 -8.62 29.57 17.21
CA ASP A 118 -7.72 28.54 17.75
C ASP A 118 -6.91 27.85 16.64
N ILE A 119 -7.54 27.64 15.49
CA ILE A 119 -6.96 26.94 14.32
C ILE A 119 -7.46 27.56 13.02
N PHE A 120 -6.67 27.46 11.94
CA PHE A 120 -7.13 27.85 10.60
C PHE A 120 -7.89 26.73 9.90
N GLN A 121 -7.45 25.49 10.08
CA GLN A 121 -8.01 24.30 9.45
C GLN A 121 -7.70 23.06 10.30
N ILE A 122 -8.58 22.07 10.23
CA ILE A 122 -8.35 20.71 10.72
C ILE A 122 -8.89 19.70 9.70
N VAL A 123 -8.22 18.56 9.58
CA VAL A 123 -8.67 17.44 8.75
C VAL A 123 -9.19 16.35 9.68
N LEU A 124 -10.51 16.18 9.71
CA LEU A 124 -11.16 15.09 10.44
C LEU A 124 -11.20 13.83 9.57
N SER A 125 -11.11 12.67 10.20
CA SER A 125 -11.19 11.39 9.53
C SER A 125 -12.03 10.40 10.34
N GLN A 126 -12.70 9.50 9.64
CA GLN A 126 -13.36 8.32 10.22
C GLN A 126 -12.91 7.07 9.44
N ARG A 127 -12.94 5.92 10.09
CA ARG A 127 -12.53 4.65 9.49
C ARG A 127 -13.75 3.84 9.14
N PHE A 128 -13.74 3.24 7.95
CA PHE A 128 -14.74 2.27 7.53
C PHE A 128 -14.11 0.89 7.40
N GLU A 129 -14.87 -0.12 7.79
CA GLU A 129 -14.40 -1.50 7.85
C GLU A 129 -15.42 -2.46 7.28
N ARG A 130 -14.93 -3.51 6.62
CA ARG A 130 -15.76 -4.59 6.12
C ARG A 130 -14.96 -5.88 6.10
N ARG A 131 -15.56 -6.96 6.59
CA ARG A 131 -15.04 -8.32 6.37
C ARG A 131 -15.34 -8.76 4.94
N THR A 132 -14.29 -9.21 4.26
CA THR A 132 -14.32 -9.73 2.89
C THR A 132 -13.55 -11.04 2.79
N PHE A 133 -13.93 -11.86 1.81
CA PHE A 133 -13.21 -13.07 1.41
C PHE A 133 -12.50 -12.91 0.06
N ALA A 134 -12.56 -11.71 -0.52
CA ALA A 134 -11.84 -11.41 -1.76
C ALA A 134 -10.33 -11.50 -1.52
N ASP A 135 -9.61 -12.00 -2.53
CA ASP A 135 -8.16 -11.94 -2.54
C ASP A 135 -7.70 -10.47 -2.50
N PRO A 136 -6.79 -10.08 -1.59
CA PRO A 136 -6.30 -8.71 -1.49
C PRO A 136 -5.69 -8.16 -2.79
N PHE A 137 -5.07 -9.01 -3.60
CA PHE A 137 -4.52 -8.63 -4.90
C PHE A 137 -5.62 -8.31 -5.91
N GLU A 138 -6.74 -9.03 -5.88
CA GLU A 138 -7.91 -8.71 -6.71
C GLU A 138 -8.53 -7.36 -6.33
N VAL A 139 -8.54 -7.01 -5.02
CA VAL A 139 -8.96 -5.68 -4.56
C VAL A 139 -8.04 -4.60 -5.14
N TYR A 140 -6.72 -4.81 -5.12
CA TYR A 140 -5.76 -3.88 -5.73
C TYR A 140 -5.96 -3.74 -7.24
N ARG A 141 -6.17 -4.85 -7.96
CA ARG A 141 -6.44 -4.83 -9.41
C ARG A 141 -7.71 -4.04 -9.73
N ALA A 142 -8.79 -4.25 -8.96
CA ALA A 142 -10.03 -3.49 -9.11
C ALA A 142 -9.81 -2.00 -8.82
N LEU A 143 -9.09 -1.67 -7.74
CA LEU A 143 -8.78 -0.28 -7.38
C LEU A 143 -8.00 0.45 -8.48
N ARG A 144 -7.02 -0.22 -9.11
CA ARG A 144 -6.24 0.33 -10.23
C ARG A 144 -7.08 0.67 -11.46
N VAL A 145 -8.17 -0.06 -11.69
CA VAL A 145 -9.10 0.19 -12.80
C VAL A 145 -10.07 1.32 -12.46
N VAL A 146 -10.63 1.30 -11.25
CA VAL A 146 -11.65 2.27 -10.82
C VAL A 146 -11.06 3.64 -10.53
N ASN A 147 -9.87 3.68 -9.92
CA ASN A 147 -9.19 4.91 -9.53
C ASN A 147 -7.71 4.86 -9.95
N PRO A 148 -7.39 5.06 -11.24
CA PRO A 148 -6.00 5.11 -11.70
C PRO A 148 -5.34 6.40 -11.20
N SER A 149 -4.48 6.28 -10.18
CA SER A 149 -3.71 7.40 -9.61
C SER A 149 -2.22 7.29 -9.94
N PRO A 150 -1.46 8.40 -9.89
CA PRO A 150 -0.01 8.41 -10.12
C PRO A 150 0.79 7.54 -9.13
N TYR A 151 0.26 7.29 -7.93
CA TYR A 151 0.92 6.47 -6.90
C TYR A 151 0.04 5.29 -6.50
N LEU A 152 0.31 4.14 -7.13
CA LEU A 152 -0.34 2.86 -6.83
C LEU A 152 0.61 1.98 -6.02
N SER A 153 0.09 1.28 -5.02
CA SER A 153 0.91 0.38 -4.19
C SER A 153 0.12 -0.84 -3.75
N TYR A 154 0.77 -2.00 -3.85
CA TYR A 154 0.36 -3.24 -3.20
C TYR A 154 1.54 -3.75 -2.38
N MET A 155 1.39 -3.75 -1.05
CA MET A 155 2.47 -4.11 -0.13
C MET A 155 1.95 -5.07 0.93
N GLN A 156 2.60 -6.22 1.06
CA GLN A 156 2.38 -7.13 2.18
C GLN A 156 3.37 -6.76 3.28
N ALA A 157 2.85 -6.26 4.40
CA ALA A 157 3.63 -5.86 5.56
C ALA A 157 3.26 -6.73 6.77
N ARG A 158 4.04 -6.63 7.84
CA ARG A 158 3.73 -7.35 9.07
C ARG A 158 2.41 -6.83 9.64
N GLY A 159 1.41 -7.72 9.75
CA GLY A 159 0.11 -7.42 10.34
C GLY A 159 -0.93 -6.82 9.38
N CYS A 160 -0.55 -6.43 8.15
CA CYS A 160 -1.51 -5.90 7.19
C CYS A 160 -1.06 -6.06 5.73
N ILE A 161 -2.02 -6.00 4.81
CA ILE A 161 -1.76 -5.82 3.39
C ILE A 161 -2.31 -4.44 3.01
N LEU A 162 -1.44 -3.60 2.43
CA LEU A 162 -1.78 -2.28 1.95
C LEU A 162 -2.05 -2.33 0.45
N ALA A 163 -3.29 -2.04 0.05
CA ALA A 163 -3.66 -1.74 -1.33
C ALA A 163 -4.06 -0.25 -1.39
N ALA A 164 -3.32 0.56 -2.15
CA ALA A 164 -3.49 2.00 -2.17
C ALA A 164 -3.45 2.57 -3.60
N SER A 165 -4.22 3.65 -3.78
CA SER A 165 -4.23 4.48 -4.98
C SER A 165 -4.29 5.95 -4.55
N SER A 166 -3.13 6.58 -4.38
CA SER A 166 -3.01 7.95 -3.89
C SER A 166 -2.84 8.93 -5.06
N PRO A 167 -3.66 9.99 -5.15
CA PRO A 167 -3.49 11.05 -6.14
C PRO A 167 -2.37 12.04 -5.75
N GLU A 168 -1.98 12.08 -4.48
CA GLU A 168 -1.08 13.10 -3.92
C GLU A 168 0.21 12.49 -3.38
N ILE A 169 1.32 13.22 -3.57
CA ILE A 169 2.64 12.88 -3.03
C ILE A 169 2.93 13.77 -1.82
N LEU A 170 3.43 13.17 -0.73
CA LEU A 170 3.83 13.94 0.45
C LEU A 170 5.06 14.80 0.17
N THR A 171 6.12 14.20 -0.36
CA THR A 171 7.36 14.90 -0.72
C THR A 171 8.15 14.12 -1.77
N ARG A 172 8.95 14.82 -2.57
CA ARG A 172 9.86 14.23 -3.54
C ARG A 172 11.22 14.91 -3.44
N VAL A 173 12.25 14.14 -3.11
CA VAL A 173 13.63 14.58 -3.14
C VAL A 173 14.28 14.03 -4.39
N LYS A 174 14.85 14.90 -5.22
CA LYS A 174 15.72 14.53 -6.34
C LYS A 174 17.12 15.07 -6.05
N LYS A 175 18.13 14.21 -6.14
CA LYS A 175 19.53 14.62 -6.09
C LYS A 175 19.98 15.10 -7.46
#